data_AF-I9DTZ1-F1
#
_entry.id   AF-I9DTZ1-F1
#
_cell.length_a   1.000
_cell.length_b   1.000
_cell.length_c   1.000
_cell.angle_alpha   90.00
_cell.angle_beta   90.00
_cell.angle_gamma   90.00
#
_symmetry.space_group_name_H-M   'P 1'
#
loop_
_entity.id
_entity.type
_entity.pdbx_description
1 polymer ?
#
loop_
_entity_poly.entity_id
_entity_poly.type
_entity_poly.pdbx_seq_one_letter_code
_entity_poly.pdbx_strand_id
1 'polypeptide(L)'
;MLDASLGYYINPLLNVLLGMLFLGERLRKLQWLAVGLASVGVLWQIVGYGAVPWIALALASSFAVYGLLRKKLAVDAIKGLFIESLLLLPLALWYWWSYAASPAANLFENSVGLNLYLMAAGLVTTVPLLCFIAAARRLKLSTMGFFQYIGPTMMFIFGVWLYQEPFALERLFTFGLIWLALFCYSIDAWRANRRRKV
;
A
#
# COMPACT_ATOMS: atom_id res chain seq x y z
N MET A 1 -0.72 10.55 10.81
CA MET A 1 -0.77 10.44 9.33
C MET A 1 0.61 10.42 8.68
N LEU A 2 1.57 11.22 9.17
CA LEU A 2 2.89 11.37 8.52
C LEU A 2 3.71 10.07 8.47
N ASP A 3 3.85 9.35 9.58
CA ASP A 3 4.62 8.09 9.62
C ASP A 3 3.97 6.98 8.78
N ALA A 4 2.63 6.91 8.79
CA ALA A 4 1.88 6.00 7.94
C ALA A 4 2.11 6.34 6.45
N SER A 5 2.08 7.63 6.09
CA SER A 5 2.33 8.09 4.72
C SER A 5 3.73 7.73 4.22
N LEU A 6 4.76 7.85 5.07
CA LEU A 6 6.13 7.39 4.78
C LEU A 6 6.18 5.89 4.47
N GLY A 7 5.42 5.08 5.22
CA GLY A 7 5.32 3.64 4.97
C GLY A 7 4.76 3.34 3.58
N TYR A 8 3.76 4.10 3.14
CA TYR A 8 3.19 3.96 1.79
C TYR A 8 4.14 4.39 0.66
N TYR A 9 5.15 5.21 0.92
CA TYR A 9 6.20 5.51 -0.05
C TYR A 9 7.30 4.43 -0.12
N ILE A 10 7.66 3.86 1.04
CA ILE A 10 8.69 2.82 1.13
C ILE A 10 8.20 1.50 0.54
N ASN A 11 6.93 1.16 0.77
CA ASN A 11 6.33 -0.13 0.37
C ASN A 11 6.47 -0.46 -1.13
N PRO A 12 6.19 0.45 -2.08
CA PRO A 12 6.50 0.26 -3.50
C PRO A 12 7.93 -0.21 -3.81
N LEU A 13 8.95 0.39 -3.17
CA LEU A 13 10.35 0.02 -3.38
C LEU A 13 10.65 -1.36 -2.82
N LEU A 14 10.11 -1.68 -1.64
CA LEU A 14 10.21 -3.02 -1.07
C LEU A 14 9.55 -4.08 -1.95
N ASN A 15 8.39 -3.79 -2.54
CA ASN A 15 7.74 -4.70 -3.49
C ASN A 15 8.60 -4.97 -4.72
N VAL A 16 9.26 -3.93 -5.26
CA VAL A 16 10.22 -4.10 -6.36
C VAL A 16 11.39 -4.97 -5.93
N LEU A 17 12.00 -4.67 -4.78
CA LEU A 17 13.15 -5.41 -4.25
C LEU A 17 12.80 -6.89 -4.02
N LEU A 18 11.69 -7.18 -3.33
CA LEU A 18 11.24 -8.55 -3.09
C LEU A 18 10.89 -9.28 -4.39
N GLY A 19 10.32 -8.57 -5.37
CA GLY A 19 10.03 -9.14 -6.69
C GLY A 19 11.30 -9.56 -7.41
N MET A 20 12.36 -8.76 -7.32
CA MET A 20 13.65 -9.09 -7.91
C MET A 20 14.32 -10.26 -7.19
N LEU A 21 14.39 -10.22 -5.86
CA LEU A 21 15.12 -11.21 -5.04
C LEU A 21 14.43 -12.58 -5.00
N PHE A 22 13.11 -12.62 -4.80
CA PHE A 22 12.39 -13.86 -4.50
C PHE A 22 11.59 -14.42 -5.67
N LEU A 23 11.31 -13.61 -6.69
CA LEU A 23 10.54 -14.01 -7.87
C LEU A 23 11.35 -13.93 -9.18
N GLY A 24 12.61 -13.49 -9.11
CA GLY A 24 13.49 -13.38 -10.27
C GLY A 24 13.03 -12.35 -11.29
N GLU A 25 12.25 -11.34 -10.87
CA GLU A 25 11.75 -10.31 -11.77
C GLU A 25 12.91 -9.46 -12.30
N ARG A 26 13.09 -9.45 -13.63
CA ARG A 26 14.09 -8.60 -14.30
C ARG A 26 13.46 -7.29 -14.75
N LEU A 27 14.00 -6.18 -14.24
CA LEU A 27 13.60 -4.83 -14.63
C LEU A 27 14.29 -4.39 -15.93
N ARG A 28 13.58 -3.62 -16.75
CA ARG A 28 14.15 -2.96 -17.92
C ARG A 28 14.91 -1.69 -17.54
N LYS A 29 15.73 -1.17 -18.46
CA LYS A 29 16.55 0.04 -18.24
C LYS A 29 15.72 1.25 -17.77
N LEU A 30 14.55 1.49 -18.38
CA LEU A 30 13.67 2.58 -17.97
C LEU A 30 12.98 2.33 -16.62
N GLN A 31 12.72 1.07 -16.27
CA GLN A 31 12.17 0.72 -14.95
C GLN A 31 13.21 0.92 -13.86
N TRP A 32 14.49 0.64 -14.14
CA TRP A 32 15.60 0.97 -13.24
C TRP A 32 15.73 2.46 -13.00
N LEU A 33 15.60 3.28 -14.05
CA LEU A 33 15.55 4.74 -13.90
C LEU A 33 14.40 5.16 -12.98
N ALA A 34 13.21 4.60 -13.17
CA ALA A 34 12.05 4.87 -12.33
C ALA A 34 12.29 4.47 -10.86
N VAL A 35 12.91 3.31 -10.60
CA VAL A 35 13.28 2.88 -9.25
C VAL A 35 14.28 3.85 -8.62
N GLY A 36 15.28 4.31 -9.38
CA GLY A 36 16.25 5.30 -8.91
C GLY A 36 15.60 6.62 -8.52
N LEU A 37 14.76 7.17 -9.39
CA LEU A 37 14.00 8.41 -9.13
C LEU A 37 13.14 8.30 -7.87
N ALA A 38 12.37 7.21 -7.76
CA ALA A 38 11.53 6.97 -6.60
C ALA A 38 12.36 6.80 -5.32
N SER A 39 13.48 6.08 -5.38
CA SER A 39 14.39 5.90 -4.23
C SER A 39 14.95 7.23 -3.73
N VAL A 40 15.36 8.13 -4.63
CA VAL A 40 15.82 9.48 -4.25
C VAL A 40 14.70 10.26 -3.56
N GLY A 41 13.47 10.22 -4.09
CA GLY A 41 12.33 10.90 -3.49
C GLY A 41 11.99 10.38 -2.08
N VAL A 42 12.05 9.07 -1.88
CA VAL A 42 11.83 8.44 -0.56
C VAL A 42 12.96 8.77 0.40
N LEU A 43 14.22 8.69 -0.04
CA LEU A 43 15.38 9.04 0.79
C LEU A 43 15.33 10.51 1.23
N TRP A 44 14.97 11.42 0.34
CA TRP A 44 14.75 12.83 0.68
C TRP A 44 13.76 12.99 1.83
N GLN A 45 12.65 12.24 1.77
CA GLN A 45 11.62 12.32 2.81
C GLN A 45 12.03 11.67 4.13
N ILE A 46 12.81 10.57 4.09
CA ILE A 46 13.38 9.94 5.29
C ILE A 46 14.38 10.88 5.97
N VAL A 47 15.25 11.54 5.20
CA VAL A 47 16.22 12.50 5.74
C VAL A 47 15.50 13.70 6.35
N GLY A 48 14.49 14.25 5.65
CA GLY A 48 13.67 15.35 6.18
C GLY A 48 12.86 14.96 7.42
N TYR A 49 12.53 13.68 7.60
CA TYR A 49 11.88 13.19 8.81
C TYR A 49 12.80 13.23 10.04
N GLY A 50 14.12 13.27 9.86
CA GLY A 50 15.10 13.48 10.93
C GLY A 50 15.27 12.31 11.92
N ALA A 51 14.53 11.23 11.76
CA ALA A 51 14.60 10.01 12.57
C ALA A 51 14.45 8.76 11.70
N VAL A 52 14.75 7.58 12.26
CA VAL A 52 14.48 6.32 11.56
C VAL A 52 12.99 6.00 11.70
N PRO A 53 12.22 5.92 10.59
CA PRO A 53 10.78 5.73 10.65
C PRO A 53 10.44 4.23 10.82
N TRP A 54 10.72 3.67 11.99
CA TRP A 54 10.60 2.24 12.24
C TRP A 54 9.16 1.71 12.05
N ILE A 55 8.14 2.50 12.38
CA ILE A 55 6.72 2.15 12.14
C ILE A 55 6.46 2.02 10.63
N ALA A 56 6.92 3.01 9.85
CA ALA A 56 6.79 3.01 8.41
C ALA A 56 7.50 1.80 7.77
N LEU A 57 8.70 1.48 8.26
CA LEU A 57 9.48 0.33 7.80
C LEU A 57 8.79 -0.99 8.15
N ALA A 58 8.25 -1.15 9.36
CA ALA A 58 7.52 -2.33 9.79
C ALA A 58 6.23 -2.52 8.97
N LEU A 59 5.48 -1.44 8.73
CA LEU A 59 4.26 -1.47 7.93
C LEU A 59 4.57 -1.81 6.46
N ALA A 60 5.56 -1.14 5.87
CA ALA A 60 5.96 -1.37 4.49
C ALA A 60 6.47 -2.80 4.29
N SER A 61 7.28 -3.30 5.23
CA SER A 61 7.86 -4.65 5.17
C SER A 61 6.77 -5.72 5.34
N SER A 62 5.89 -5.57 6.33
CA SER A 62 4.80 -6.54 6.57
C SER A 62 3.88 -6.65 5.35
N PHE A 63 3.49 -5.52 4.76
CA PHE A 63 2.61 -5.51 3.60
C PHE A 63 3.31 -6.02 2.32
N ALA A 64 4.57 -5.67 2.11
CA ALA A 64 5.34 -6.18 0.96
C ALA A 64 5.58 -7.69 1.04
N VAL A 65 5.87 -8.20 2.24
CA VAL A 65 5.99 -9.64 2.50
C VAL A 65 4.64 -10.33 2.31
N TYR A 66 3.54 -9.76 2.81
CA TYR A 66 2.20 -10.26 2.56
C TYR A 66 1.88 -10.37 1.06
N GLY A 67 2.20 -9.32 0.28
CA GLY A 67 2.06 -9.33 -1.17
C GLY A 67 2.89 -10.41 -1.85
N LEU A 68 4.14 -10.62 -1.41
CA LEU A 68 5.01 -11.69 -1.89
C LEU A 68 4.44 -13.08 -1.59
N LEU A 69 3.97 -13.31 -0.37
CA LEU A 69 3.37 -14.57 0.05
C LEU A 69 2.11 -14.86 -0.77
N ARG A 70 1.21 -13.89 -0.91
CA ARG A 70 0.00 -14.01 -1.74
C ARG A 70 0.29 -14.26 -3.21
N LYS A 71 1.43 -13.79 -3.72
CA LYS A 71 1.86 -14.07 -5.07
C LYS A 71 2.42 -15.49 -5.23
N LYS A 72 3.13 -16.03 -4.23
CA LYS A 72 3.66 -17.40 -4.25
C LYS A 72 2.58 -18.45 -3.97
N LEU A 73 1.63 -18.14 -3.09
CA LEU A 73 0.52 -19.03 -2.75
C LEU A 73 -0.51 -19.02 -3.89
N ALA A 74 -0.66 -20.15 -4.58
CA ALA A 74 -1.63 -20.33 -5.66
C ALA A 74 -3.07 -20.49 -5.17
N VAL A 75 -3.45 -19.81 -4.08
CA VAL A 75 -4.78 -19.87 -3.47
C VAL A 75 -5.67 -18.77 -4.06
N ASP A 76 -6.93 -19.10 -4.32
CA ASP A 76 -7.93 -18.12 -4.75
C ASP A 76 -8.04 -16.96 -3.75
N ALA A 77 -8.28 -15.73 -4.24
CA ALA A 77 -8.27 -14.53 -3.41
C ALA A 77 -9.32 -14.60 -2.28
N ILE A 78 -10.54 -15.04 -2.62
CA ILE A 78 -11.64 -15.16 -1.66
C ILE A 78 -11.34 -16.25 -0.64
N LYS A 79 -10.96 -17.45 -1.12
CA LYS A 79 -10.66 -18.60 -0.25
C LYS A 79 -9.52 -18.29 0.72
N GLY A 80 -8.45 -17.66 0.23
CA GLY A 80 -7.31 -17.33 1.06
C GLY A 80 -7.64 -16.24 2.08
N LEU A 81 -8.39 -15.19 1.70
CA LEU A 81 -8.79 -14.15 2.66
C LEU A 81 -9.75 -14.70 3.72
N PHE A 82 -10.64 -15.61 3.34
CA PHE A 82 -11.52 -16.30 4.30
C PHE A 82 -10.71 -17.10 5.35
N ILE A 83 -9.71 -17.87 4.91
CA ILE A 83 -8.85 -18.63 5.82
C ILE A 83 -8.05 -17.69 6.74
N GLU A 84 -7.46 -16.63 6.20
CA GLU A 84 -6.74 -15.63 7.01
C GLU A 84 -7.66 -14.97 8.05
N SER A 85 -8.90 -14.63 7.68
CA SER A 85 -9.90 -14.10 8.61
C SER A 85 -10.27 -15.12 9.69
N LEU A 86 -10.41 -16.40 9.34
CA LEU A 86 -10.66 -17.46 10.32
C LEU A 86 -9.49 -17.66 11.28
N LEU A 87 -8.25 -17.55 10.80
CA LEU A 87 -7.05 -17.62 11.64
C LEU A 87 -6.96 -16.45 12.61
N LEU A 88 -7.41 -15.26 12.20
CA LEU A 88 -7.46 -14.07 13.06
C LEU A 88 -8.69 -14.02 13.97
N LEU A 89 -9.73 -14.82 13.69
CA LEU A 89 -10.99 -14.80 14.44
C LEU A 89 -10.81 -15.05 15.95
N PRO A 90 -10.01 -16.02 16.43
CA PRO A 90 -9.81 -16.22 17.87
C PRO A 90 -9.17 -15.01 18.54
N LEU A 91 -8.22 -14.36 17.88
CA LEU A 91 -7.57 -13.14 18.38
C LEU A 91 -8.56 -11.97 18.41
N ALA A 92 -9.39 -11.83 17.37
CA ALA A 92 -10.43 -10.81 17.31
C ALA A 92 -11.49 -11.01 18.41
N LEU A 93 -11.90 -12.26 18.66
CA LEU A 93 -12.83 -12.61 19.74
C LEU A 93 -12.23 -12.35 21.12
N TRP A 94 -10.95 -12.70 21.33
CA TRP A 94 -10.23 -12.38 22.56
C TRP A 94 -10.15 -10.87 22.79
N TYR A 95 -9.80 -10.11 21.75
CA TYR A 95 -9.78 -8.65 21.81
C TYR A 95 -11.16 -8.09 22.17
N TRP A 96 -12.22 -8.52 21.48
CA TRP A 96 -13.58 -8.08 21.81
C TRP A 96 -13.96 -8.43 23.25
N TRP A 97 -13.69 -9.66 23.69
CA TRP A 97 -13.95 -10.09 25.05
C TRP A 97 -13.28 -9.19 26.10
N SER A 98 -12.01 -8.83 25.89
CA SER A 98 -11.27 -7.94 26.81
C SER A 98 -11.85 -6.52 26.95
N TYR A 99 -12.62 -6.06 25.95
CA TYR A 99 -13.28 -4.76 25.96
C TYR A 99 -14.81 -4.85 26.11
N ALA A 100 -15.36 -6.03 26.38
CA ALA A 100 -16.81 -6.24 26.42
C ALA A 100 -17.52 -5.39 27.50
N ALA A 101 -16.81 -5.04 28.59
CA ALA A 101 -17.33 -4.18 29.65
C ALA A 101 -17.19 -2.67 29.35
N SER A 102 -16.56 -2.29 28.22
CA SER A 102 -16.42 -0.89 27.83
C SER A 102 -17.78 -0.33 27.40
N PRO A 103 -18.14 0.91 27.78
CA PRO A 103 -19.30 1.61 27.22
C PRO A 103 -19.28 1.67 25.69
N ALA A 104 -18.09 1.65 25.07
CA ALA A 104 -17.93 1.65 23.62
C ALA A 104 -18.30 0.32 22.94
N ALA A 105 -18.52 -0.76 23.69
CA ALA A 105 -18.85 -2.08 23.15
C ALA A 105 -20.35 -2.26 22.83
N ASN A 106 -21.22 -1.40 23.36
CA ASN A 106 -22.65 -1.51 23.16
C ASN A 106 -23.12 -0.78 21.89
N LEU A 107 -23.39 -1.53 20.81
CA LEU A 107 -23.90 -0.95 19.56
C LEU A 107 -25.25 -0.21 19.73
N PHE A 108 -26.07 -0.57 20.72
CA PHE A 108 -27.37 0.07 20.92
C PHE A 108 -27.26 1.47 21.52
N GLU A 109 -26.14 1.78 22.17
CA GLU A 109 -25.86 3.11 22.71
C GLU A 109 -25.20 4.04 21.67
N ASN A 110 -24.71 3.47 20.57
CA ASN A 110 -24.11 4.23 19.48
C ASN A 110 -25.17 4.92 18.62
N SER A 111 -24.79 6.04 18.00
CA SER A 111 -25.62 6.66 16.97
C SER A 111 -25.76 5.74 15.75
N VAL A 112 -26.90 5.83 15.06
CA VAL A 112 -27.14 5.07 13.81
C VAL A 112 -26.04 5.33 12.78
N GLY A 113 -25.55 6.58 12.69
CA GLY A 113 -24.45 6.94 11.78
C GLY A 113 -23.14 6.20 12.11
N LEU A 114 -22.76 6.12 13.38
CA LEU A 114 -21.56 5.38 13.79
C LEU A 114 -21.67 3.89 13.46
N ASN A 115 -22.82 3.28 13.76
CA ASN A 115 -23.05 1.87 13.44
C ASN A 115 -22.97 1.61 11.93
N LEU A 116 -23.53 2.49 11.11
CA LEU A 116 -23.40 2.41 9.65
C LEU A 116 -21.95 2.52 9.19
N TYR A 117 -21.14 3.42 9.77
CA TYR A 117 -19.72 3.52 9.44
C TYR A 117 -18.93 2.27 9.85
N LEU A 118 -19.23 1.67 11.01
CA LEU A 118 -18.60 0.42 11.46
C LEU A 118 -18.92 -0.74 10.51
N MET A 119 -20.18 -0.87 10.09
CA MET A 119 -20.58 -1.87 9.10
C MET A 119 -19.91 -1.62 7.73
N ALA A 120 -19.89 -0.36 7.29
CA ALA A 120 -19.26 0.02 6.03
C ALA A 120 -17.74 -0.21 6.04
N ALA A 121 -17.07 -0.05 7.20
CA ALA A 121 -15.63 -0.28 7.32
C ALA A 121 -15.24 -1.72 6.91
N GLY A 122 -16.07 -2.72 7.24
CA GLY A 122 -15.85 -4.10 6.80
C GLY A 122 -15.86 -4.25 5.27
N LEU A 123 -16.80 -3.60 4.60
CA LEU A 123 -16.90 -3.61 3.13
C LEU A 123 -15.75 -2.83 2.48
N VAL A 124 -15.50 -1.61 2.97
CA VAL A 124 -14.48 -0.70 2.43
C VAL A 124 -13.06 -1.24 2.63
N THR A 125 -12.83 -2.15 3.58
CA THR A 125 -11.53 -2.84 3.75
C THR A 125 -11.44 -4.12 2.94
N THR A 126 -12.48 -4.96 2.98
CA THR A 126 -12.46 -6.28 2.32
C THR A 126 -12.41 -6.17 0.80
N VAL A 127 -13.19 -5.27 0.21
CA VAL A 127 -13.26 -5.13 -1.26
C VAL A 127 -11.91 -4.74 -1.85
N PRO A 128 -11.22 -3.67 -1.38
CA PRO A 128 -9.88 -3.34 -1.88
C PRO A 128 -8.85 -4.44 -1.61
N LEU A 129 -8.91 -5.13 -0.47
CA LEU A 129 -8.01 -6.26 -0.19
C LEU A 129 -8.20 -7.41 -1.17
N LEU A 130 -9.44 -7.77 -1.52
CA LEU A 130 -9.72 -8.78 -2.55
C LEU A 130 -9.18 -8.35 -3.91
N CYS A 131 -9.39 -7.09 -4.30
CA CYS A 131 -8.83 -6.53 -5.54
C CYS A 131 -7.30 -6.57 -5.52
N PHE A 132 -6.67 -6.21 -4.40
CA PHE A 132 -5.22 -6.25 -4.21
C PHE A 132 -4.67 -7.67 -4.36
N ILE A 133 -5.25 -8.65 -3.67
CA ILE A 133 -4.81 -10.06 -3.73
C ILE A 133 -4.97 -10.60 -5.16
N ALA A 134 -6.09 -10.29 -5.82
CA ALA A 134 -6.32 -10.68 -7.21
C ALA A 134 -5.28 -10.06 -8.16
N ALA A 135 -4.93 -8.78 -7.97
CA ALA A 135 -3.91 -8.08 -8.74
C ALA A 135 -2.50 -8.64 -8.47
N ALA A 136 -2.16 -8.92 -7.21
CA ALA A 136 -0.88 -9.48 -6.79
C ALA A 136 -0.55 -10.80 -7.50
N ARG A 137 -1.57 -11.63 -7.76
CA ARG A 137 -1.41 -12.89 -8.48
C ARG A 137 -1.21 -12.73 -9.99
N ARG A 138 -1.72 -11.64 -10.59
CA ARG A 138 -1.74 -11.43 -12.04
C ARG A 138 -0.62 -10.51 -12.53
N LEU A 139 -0.11 -9.65 -11.66
CA LEU A 139 0.89 -8.64 -12.00
C LEU A 139 2.27 -9.01 -11.44
N LYS A 140 3.31 -8.45 -12.06
CA LYS A 140 4.65 -8.42 -11.46
C LYS A 140 4.58 -7.68 -10.11
N LEU A 141 5.32 -8.16 -9.10
CA LEU A 141 5.35 -7.52 -7.79
C LEU A 141 5.99 -6.14 -7.91
N SER A 142 6.95 -5.97 -8.83
CA SER A 142 7.48 -4.67 -9.22
C SER A 142 6.40 -3.73 -9.77
N THR A 143 5.52 -4.23 -10.66
CA THR A 143 4.42 -3.45 -11.22
C THR A 143 3.41 -3.05 -10.14
N MET A 144 3.07 -3.98 -9.25
CA MET A 144 2.22 -3.71 -8.08
C MET A 144 2.78 -2.59 -7.22
N GLY A 145 4.09 -2.59 -6.97
CA GLY A 145 4.76 -1.52 -6.23
C GLY A 145 4.51 -0.15 -6.87
N PHE A 146 4.72 0.00 -8.17
CA PHE A 146 4.48 1.27 -8.85
C PHE A 146 3.01 1.73 -8.81
N PHE A 147 2.04 0.82 -8.96
CA PHE A 147 0.63 1.17 -8.80
C PHE A 147 0.30 1.71 -7.40
N GLN A 148 0.99 1.25 -6.37
CA GLN A 148 0.73 1.70 -5.00
C GLN A 148 1.12 3.17 -4.76
N TYR A 149 1.99 3.78 -5.58
CA TYR A 149 2.28 5.23 -5.49
C TYR A 149 1.07 6.13 -5.82
N ILE A 150 0.00 5.57 -6.38
CA ILE A 150 -1.29 6.27 -6.52
C ILE A 150 -1.84 6.62 -5.13
N GLY A 151 -1.72 5.71 -4.15
CA GLY A 151 -2.22 5.91 -2.79
C GLY A 151 -1.65 7.17 -2.14
N PRO A 152 -0.32 7.31 -1.99
CA PRO A 152 0.30 8.53 -1.47
C PRO A 152 -0.03 9.80 -2.27
N THR A 153 -0.18 9.70 -3.60
CA THR A 153 -0.60 10.83 -4.44
C THR A 153 -2.03 11.28 -4.08
N MET A 154 -2.96 10.35 -3.90
CA MET A 154 -4.32 10.66 -3.45
C MET A 154 -4.33 11.24 -2.03
N MET A 155 -3.54 10.65 -1.12
CA MET A 155 -3.41 11.17 0.25
C MET A 155 -2.92 12.62 0.27
N PHE A 156 -1.97 12.96 -0.60
CA PHE A 156 -1.49 14.33 -0.74
C PHE A 156 -2.54 15.29 -1.26
N ILE A 157 -3.23 14.90 -2.34
CA ILE A 157 -4.30 15.72 -2.92
C ILE A 157 -5.38 15.98 -1.87
N PHE A 158 -5.82 14.95 -1.13
CA PHE A 158 -6.79 15.13 -0.05
C PHE A 158 -6.24 15.94 1.12
N GLY A 159 -4.99 15.70 1.54
CA GLY A 159 -4.33 16.48 2.59
C GLY A 159 -4.36 17.98 2.30
N VAL A 160 -3.94 18.37 1.09
CA VAL A 160 -3.86 19.79 0.69
C VAL A 160 -5.24 20.37 0.39
N TRP A 161 -6.07 19.71 -0.42
CA TRP A 161 -7.31 20.31 -0.93
C TRP A 161 -8.51 20.10 0.00
N LEU A 162 -8.64 18.91 0.59
CA LEU A 162 -9.80 18.56 1.42
C LEU A 162 -9.56 18.92 2.88
N TYR A 163 -8.38 18.56 3.41
CA TYR A 163 -8.04 18.78 4.82
C TYR A 163 -7.28 20.09 5.07
N GLN A 164 -6.95 20.85 4.01
CA GLN A 164 -6.29 22.16 4.10
C GLN A 164 -4.98 22.12 4.90
N GLU A 165 -4.24 21.02 4.82
CA GLU A 165 -2.92 20.89 5.46
C GLU A 165 -1.91 21.84 4.80
N PRO A 166 -0.96 22.41 5.58
CA PRO A 166 0.03 23.34 5.05
C PRO A 166 0.88 22.68 3.96
N PHE A 167 0.97 23.37 2.82
CA PHE A 167 1.71 22.89 1.66
C PHE A 167 3.21 22.98 1.89
N ALA A 168 3.83 21.87 2.30
CA ALA A 168 5.29 21.79 2.47
C ALA A 168 5.98 21.63 1.11
N LEU A 169 6.75 22.65 0.69
CA LEU A 169 7.56 22.65 -0.54
C LEU A 169 8.49 21.44 -0.64
N GLU A 170 9.01 20.97 0.49
CA GLU A 170 9.87 19.79 0.57
C GLU A 170 9.18 18.53 0.03
N ARG A 171 7.87 18.41 0.22
CA ARG A 171 7.09 17.27 -0.28
C ARG A 171 6.88 17.33 -1.78
N LEU A 172 6.76 18.54 -2.34
CA LEU A 172 6.60 18.72 -3.78
C LEU A 172 7.78 18.14 -4.56
N PHE A 173 9.00 18.25 -4.02
CA PHE A 173 10.17 17.62 -4.63
C PHE A 173 10.03 16.10 -4.66
N THR A 174 9.66 15.46 -3.55
CA THR A 174 9.39 14.02 -3.49
C THR A 174 8.28 13.60 -4.46
N PHE A 175 7.16 14.32 -4.53
CA PHE A 175 6.08 14.03 -5.48
C PHE A 175 6.53 14.17 -6.92
N GLY A 176 7.28 15.23 -7.25
CA GLY A 176 7.80 15.44 -8.59
C GLY A 176 8.67 14.26 -9.05
N LEU A 177 9.56 13.77 -8.18
CA LEU A 177 10.39 12.60 -8.47
C LEU A 177 9.57 11.32 -8.63
N ILE A 178 8.57 11.08 -7.77
CA ILE A 178 7.69 9.90 -7.85
C ILE A 178 6.83 9.95 -9.11
N TRP A 179 6.26 11.09 -9.47
CA TRP A 179 5.45 11.23 -10.68
C TRP A 179 6.30 11.06 -11.94
N LEU A 180 7.52 11.59 -11.94
CA LEU A 180 8.48 11.33 -13.02
C LEU A 180 8.82 9.84 -13.13
N ALA A 181 9.05 9.17 -11.99
CA ALA A 181 9.28 7.73 -11.94
C ALA A 181 8.09 6.94 -12.52
N LEU A 182 6.87 7.29 -12.11
CA LEU A 182 5.63 6.68 -12.63
C LEU A 182 5.45 6.90 -14.12
N PHE A 183 5.76 8.10 -14.61
CA PHE A 183 5.72 8.43 -16.03
C PHE A 183 6.72 7.58 -16.83
N CYS A 184 7.98 7.50 -16.37
CA CYS A 184 9.01 6.65 -16.98
C CYS A 184 8.60 5.17 -17.00
N TYR A 185 8.09 4.66 -15.87
CA TYR A 185 7.63 3.27 -15.76
C TYR A 185 6.47 2.97 -16.69
N SER A 186 5.49 3.89 -16.76
CA SER A 186 4.29 3.74 -17.59
C SER A 186 4.63 3.74 -19.08
N ILE A 187 5.55 4.61 -19.52
CA ILE A 187 6.03 4.63 -20.91
C ILE A 187 6.73 3.32 -21.27
N ASP A 188 7.61 2.80 -20.40
CA ASP A 188 8.28 1.52 -20.63
C ASP A 188 7.28 0.37 -20.77
N ALA A 189 6.32 0.29 -19.84
CA ALA A 189 5.29 -0.74 -19.85
C ALA A 189 4.42 -0.67 -21.13
N TRP A 190 4.06 0.54 -21.57
CA TRP A 190 3.27 0.74 -22.78
C TRP A 190 4.03 0.35 -24.05
N ARG A 191 5.28 0.81 -24.20
CA ARG A 191 6.16 0.46 -25.34
C ARG A 191 6.39 -1.05 -25.41
N ALA A 192 6.59 -1.69 -24.27
CA ALA A 192 6.76 -3.12 -24.17
C ALA A 192 5.53 -3.92 -24.59
N ASN A 193 4.33 -3.48 -24.18
CA ASN A 193 3.09 -4.17 -24.51
C ASN A 193 2.77 -4.03 -26.00
N ARG A 194 3.06 -2.87 -26.61
CA ARG A 194 2.93 -2.67 -28.07
C ARG A 194 3.85 -3.59 -28.87
N ARG A 195 5.12 -3.73 -28.48
CA ARG A 195 6.09 -4.61 -29.16
C ARG A 195 5.77 -6.10 -29.04
N ARG A 196 4.90 -6.51 -28.13
CA ARG A 196 4.48 -7.92 -27.95
C ARG A 196 3.20 -8.25 -28.74
N LYS A 197 2.45 -7.23 -29.18
CA LYS A 197 1.23 -7.38 -29.99
C LYS A 197 1.50 -7.27 -31.50
N VAL A 198 2.68 -6.80 -31.89
CA VAL A 198 3.22 -6.87 -33.26
C VAL A 198 4.06 -8.13 -33.34
#